data_AF-A0A925SZA8-F1
#
_entry.id   AF-A0A925SZA8-F1
#
_cell.length_a   1.000
_cell.length_b   1.000
_cell.length_c   1.000
_cell.angle_alpha   90.00
_cell.angle_beta   90.00
_cell.angle_gamma   90.00
#
_symmetry.space_group_name_H-M   'P 1'
#
loop_
_entity.id
_entity.type
_entity.pdbx_description
1 polymer ?
#
loop_
_entity_poly.entity_id
_entity_poly.type
_entity_poly.pdbx_seq_one_letter_code
_entity_poly.pdbx_strand_id
1 'polypeptide(L)'
;MIQLELRVPPVAVALLVGIAMFGARALSPNLTFAYPGKVILAAILTVAGVGFALAGVAEFRRAQTTVNPTDPGKSNTVVTSGIYRFSRNPMYLGFLLVLMAWAAYLSSVASLLGPVLFILYLNRYQILPEERILRSRFGAEYEAYLQTVRRWI
;
A
#
# COMPACT_ATOMS: atom_id res chain seq x y z
N MET A 1 10.55 -4.26 -20.85
CA MET A 1 9.94 -3.66 -19.63
C MET A 1 8.49 -3.34 -19.94
N ILE A 2 7.55 -3.72 -19.07
CA ILE A 2 6.14 -3.36 -19.26
C ILE A 2 5.99 -1.87 -18.96
N GLN A 3 5.27 -1.15 -19.82
CA GLN A 3 5.25 0.32 -19.89
C GLN A 3 4.79 1.04 -18.61
N LEU A 4 4.26 0.34 -17.60
CA LEU A 4 3.68 0.93 -16.39
C LEU A 4 4.48 0.65 -15.10
N GLU A 5 5.51 -0.21 -15.14
CA GLU A 5 6.28 -0.58 -13.95
C GLU A 5 6.93 0.65 -13.31
N LEU A 6 6.69 0.85 -12.01
CA LEU A 6 7.22 1.94 -11.18
C LEU A 6 6.88 3.38 -11.62
N ARG A 7 6.05 3.58 -12.65
CA ARG A 7 5.75 4.93 -13.17
C ARG A 7 4.70 5.69 -12.38
N VAL A 8 3.68 5.00 -11.89
CA VAL A 8 2.54 5.63 -11.21
C VAL A 8 2.72 5.47 -9.70
N PRO A 9 3.00 6.55 -8.94
CA PRO A 9 3.20 6.47 -7.51
C PRO A 9 2.04 5.78 -6.80
N PRO A 10 2.29 4.92 -5.80
CA PRO A 10 1.23 4.23 -5.05
C PRO A 10 0.16 5.15 -4.47
N VAL A 11 0.54 6.37 -4.05
CA VAL A 11 -0.42 7.40 -3.59
C VAL A 11 -1.38 7.84 -4.69
N ALA A 12 -0.90 8.01 -5.94
CA ALA A 12 -1.74 8.37 -7.07
C ALA A 12 -2.71 7.24 -7.41
N VAL A 13 -2.25 5.99 -7.37
CA VAL A 13 -3.11 4.81 -7.53
C VAL A 13 -4.20 4.77 -6.46
N ALA A 14 -3.83 4.99 -5.18
CA ALA A 14 -4.79 5.01 -4.09
C ALA A 14 -5.85 6.10 -4.26
N LEU A 15 -5.45 7.31 -4.69
CA LEU A 15 -6.38 8.40 -4.96
C LEU A 15 -7.35 8.06 -6.11
N LEU A 16 -6.83 7.53 -7.22
CA LEU A 16 -7.64 7.10 -8.37
C LEU A 16 -8.63 6.01 -7.97
N VAL A 17 -8.20 5.02 -7.19
CA VAL A 17 -9.05 3.97 -6.65
C VAL A 17 -10.11 4.56 -5.71
N GLY A 18 -9.75 5.49 -4.83
CA GLY A 18 -10.70 6.14 -3.93
C GLY A 18 -11.80 6.92 -4.65
N ILE A 19 -11.43 7.63 -5.73
CA ILE A 19 -12.38 8.32 -6.62
C ILE A 19 -13.29 7.31 -7.31
N ALA A 20 -12.72 6.25 -7.88
CA ALA A 20 -13.49 5.18 -8.52
C ALA A 20 -14.46 4.49 -7.54
N MET A 21 -14.06 4.29 -6.28
CA MET A 21 -14.93 3.72 -5.25
C MET A 21 -16.13 4.61 -4.93
N PHE A 22 -15.92 5.93 -4.88
CA PHE A 22 -17.00 6.90 -4.70
C PHE A 22 -17.96 6.90 -5.90
N GLY A 23 -17.42 6.90 -7.12
CA GLY A 23 -18.20 6.78 -8.35
C GLY A 23 -18.99 5.48 -8.41
N ALA A 24 -18.37 4.34 -8.07
CA ALA A 24 -19.03 3.04 -8.01
C ALA A 24 -20.22 3.08 -7.04
N ARG A 25 -20.05 3.63 -5.84
CA ARG A 25 -21.15 3.82 -4.90
C ARG A 25 -22.27 4.71 -5.48
N ALA A 26 -21.92 5.81 -6.13
CA ALA A 26 -22.90 6.73 -6.71
C ALA A 26 -23.72 6.09 -7.84
N LEU A 27 -23.09 5.22 -8.64
CA LEU A 27 -23.73 4.50 -9.74
C LEU A 27 -24.52 3.26 -9.28
N SER A 28 -24.23 2.71 -8.10
CA SER A 28 -24.91 1.54 -7.55
C SER A 28 -25.54 1.81 -6.17
N PRO A 29 -26.52 2.72 -6.05
CA PRO A 29 -27.15 3.04 -4.77
C PRO A 29 -27.84 1.83 -4.12
N ASN A 30 -28.34 0.90 -4.94
CA ASN A 30 -28.97 -0.34 -4.48
C ASN A 30 -28.01 -1.32 -3.78
N LEU A 31 -26.69 -1.12 -3.91
CA LEU A 31 -25.65 -1.91 -3.23
C LEU A 31 -25.10 -1.23 -1.98
N THR A 32 -25.79 -0.19 -1.49
CA THR A 32 -25.44 0.47 -0.23
C THR A 32 -26.17 -0.17 0.94
N PHE A 33 -25.55 -0.12 2.12
CA PHE A 33 -26.12 -0.63 3.35
C PHE A 33 -25.83 0.34 4.50
N ALA A 34 -26.66 0.31 5.53
CA ALA A 34 -26.46 1.06 6.74
C ALA A 34 -25.98 0.14 7.86
N TYR A 35 -24.99 0.58 8.62
CA TYR A 35 -24.55 -0.11 9.83
C TYR A 35 -24.04 0.91 10.85
N PRO A 36 -24.25 0.66 12.16
CA PRO A 36 -23.79 1.57 13.20
C PRO A 36 -22.26 1.60 13.28
N GLY A 37 -21.70 2.75 13.67
CA GLY A 37 -20.26 2.86 13.95
C GLY A 37 -19.34 2.99 12.73
N LYS A 38 -19.87 3.13 11.50
CA LYS A 38 -19.05 3.28 10.29
C LYS A 38 -17.99 4.39 10.36
N VAL A 39 -18.31 5.51 11.01
CA VAL A 39 -17.37 6.64 11.18
C VAL A 39 -16.23 6.28 12.13
N ILE A 40 -16.54 5.59 13.23
CA ILE A 40 -15.54 5.12 14.20
C ILE A 40 -14.63 4.10 13.55
N LEU A 41 -15.18 3.12 12.82
CA LEU A 41 -14.38 2.13 12.10
C LEU A 41 -13.47 2.78 11.06
N ALA A 42 -14.02 3.71 10.26
CA ALA A 42 -13.22 4.44 9.27
C ALA A 42 -12.11 5.27 9.95
N ALA A 43 -12.39 5.91 11.08
CA ALA A 43 -11.38 6.66 11.83
C ALA A 43 -10.25 5.75 12.34
N ILE A 44 -10.59 4.61 12.96
CA ILE A 44 -9.61 3.63 13.45
C ILE A 44 -8.72 3.13 12.30
N LEU A 45 -9.33 2.72 11.19
CA LEU A 45 -8.60 2.23 10.01
C LEU A 45 -7.72 3.31 9.40
N THR A 46 -8.18 4.57 9.36
CA THR A 46 -7.40 5.71 8.86
C THR A 46 -6.20 5.98 9.76
N VAL A 47 -6.39 6.04 11.08
CA VAL A 47 -5.30 6.26 12.04
C VAL A 47 -4.27 5.14 11.96
N ALA A 48 -4.72 3.88 11.90
CA ALA A 48 -3.82 2.74 11.70
C ALA A 48 -3.06 2.87 10.37
N GLY A 49 -3.76 3.15 9.26
CA GLY A 49 -3.16 3.27 7.94
C GLY A 49 -2.10 4.38 7.84
N VAL A 50 -2.43 5.57 8.36
CA VAL A 50 -1.48 6.68 8.47
C VAL A 50 -0.30 6.30 9.36
N GLY A 51 -0.55 5.62 10.48
CA GLY A 51 0.50 5.12 11.37
C GLY A 51 1.49 4.19 10.66
N PHE A 52 1.00 3.20 9.91
CA PHE A 52 1.85 2.30 9.11
C PHE A 52 2.66 3.05 8.05
N ALA A 53 2.04 4.00 7.34
CA ALA A 53 2.73 4.80 6.32
C ALA A 53 3.83 5.67 6.93
N LEU A 54 3.53 6.40 8.01
CA LEU A 54 4.51 7.26 8.69
C LEU A 54 5.65 6.46 9.33
N ALA A 55 5.35 5.31 9.95
CA ALA A 55 6.37 4.41 10.48
C ALA A 55 7.31 3.91 9.37
N GLY A 56 6.77 3.58 8.20
CA GLY A 56 7.56 3.17 7.04
C GLY A 56 8.50 4.28 6.54
N VAL A 57 7.98 5.51 6.43
CA VAL A 57 8.78 6.69 6.05
C VAL A 57 9.87 6.98 7.10
N ALA A 58 9.55 6.84 8.39
CA ALA A 58 10.49 7.08 9.47
C ALA A 58 11.70 6.14 9.43
N GLU A 59 11.48 4.84 9.16
CA GLU A 59 12.59 3.87 9.04
C GLU A 59 13.49 4.17 7.84
N PHE A 60 12.94 4.55 6.69
CA PHE A 60 13.73 4.93 5.52
C PHE A 60 14.55 6.22 5.76
N ARG A 61 13.97 7.20 6.48
CA ARG A 61 14.70 8.40 6.91
C ARG A 61 15.83 8.08 7.88
N ARG A 62 15.58 7.19 8.85
CA ARG A 62 16.61 6.73 9.81
C ARG A 62 17.76 6.00 9.11
N ALA A 63 17.44 5.17 8.12
CA ALA A 63 18.41 4.47 7.30
C ALA A 63 19.08 5.34 6.21
N GLN A 64 18.78 6.64 6.16
CA GLN A 64 19.28 7.61 5.18
C GLN A 64 19.20 7.11 3.73
N THR A 65 18.07 6.48 3.39
CA THR A 65 17.82 5.91 2.07
C THR A 65 16.59 6.55 1.41
N THR A 66 16.40 6.31 0.11
CA THR A 66 15.31 6.92 -0.67
C THR A 66 13.94 6.36 -0.31
N VAL A 67 13.01 7.24 0.06
CA VAL A 67 11.59 6.88 0.24
C VAL A 67 10.86 6.75 -1.10
N ASN A 68 11.48 7.21 -2.20
CA ASN A 68 10.80 7.29 -3.49
C ASN A 68 10.54 5.90 -4.09
N PRO A 69 9.27 5.45 -4.16
CA PRO A 69 8.93 4.11 -4.66
C PRO A 69 9.10 3.97 -6.18
N THR A 70 9.23 5.09 -6.90
CA THR A 70 9.42 5.08 -8.37
C THR A 70 10.87 4.87 -8.78
N ASP A 71 11.82 4.95 -7.83
CA ASP A 71 13.25 4.80 -8.07
C ASP A 71 13.93 3.98 -6.96
N PRO A 72 13.57 2.69 -6.81
CA PRO A 72 14.16 1.81 -5.80
C PRO A 72 15.65 1.55 -6.06
N GLY A 73 16.11 1.81 -7.28
CA GLY A 73 17.51 1.79 -7.70
C GLY A 73 18.38 2.88 -7.06
N LYS A 74 17.83 3.74 -6.20
CA LYS A 74 18.59 4.68 -5.36
C LYS A 74 18.68 4.28 -3.89
N SER A 75 18.12 3.13 -3.48
CA SER A 75 18.21 2.69 -2.08
C SER A 75 19.63 2.29 -1.69
N ASN A 76 20.18 2.86 -0.62
CA ASN A 76 21.57 2.57 -0.21
C ASN A 76 21.71 1.32 0.67
N THR A 77 20.62 0.86 1.30
CA THR A 77 20.62 -0.28 2.22
C THR A 77 19.26 -0.99 2.20
N VAL A 78 19.22 -2.24 2.65
CA VAL A 78 17.97 -2.96 2.90
C VAL A 78 17.44 -2.58 4.28
N VAL A 79 16.30 -1.88 4.31
CA VAL A 79 15.64 -1.52 5.57
C VAL A 79 14.88 -2.72 6.12
N THR A 80 15.40 -3.33 7.18
CA THR A 80 14.80 -4.51 7.84
C THR A 80 14.33 -4.25 9.26
N SER A 81 14.51 -3.03 9.78
CA SER A 81 14.18 -2.62 11.15
C SER A 81 12.75 -2.09 11.31
N GLY A 82 12.32 -1.93 12.57
CA GLY A 82 11.05 -1.30 12.90
C GLY A 82 9.86 -2.01 12.25
N ILE A 83 9.04 -1.23 11.54
CA ILE A 83 7.81 -1.74 10.89
C ILE A 83 8.11 -2.72 9.75
N TYR A 84 9.31 -2.65 9.15
CA TYR A 84 9.74 -3.56 8.07
C TYR A 84 10.07 -4.97 8.54
N ARG A 85 10.10 -5.22 9.87
CA ARG A 85 10.17 -6.58 10.43
C ARG A 85 8.87 -7.36 10.27
N PHE A 86 7.75 -6.66 10.10
CA PHE A 86 6.42 -7.26 10.05
C PHE A 86 5.88 -7.36 8.63
N SER A 87 6.31 -6.50 7.71
CA SER A 87 5.91 -6.54 6.32
C SER A 87 6.96 -5.84 5.48
N ARG A 88 7.20 -6.34 4.26
CA ARG A 88 8.08 -5.66 3.29
C ARG A 88 7.50 -4.38 2.72
N ASN A 89 6.18 -4.20 2.77
CA ASN A 89 5.48 -3.08 2.15
C ASN A 89 4.56 -2.34 3.14
N PRO A 90 5.05 -1.89 4.30
CA PRO A 90 4.23 -1.30 5.36
C PRO A 90 3.59 0.02 4.92
N MET A 91 4.27 0.80 4.07
CA MET A 91 3.68 2.02 3.49
C MET A 91 2.48 1.71 2.59
N TYR A 92 2.56 0.65 1.78
CA TYR A 92 1.47 0.23 0.90
C TYR A 92 0.31 -0.38 1.70
N LEU A 93 0.62 -1.09 2.79
CA LEU A 93 -0.37 -1.52 3.77
C LEU A 93 -1.11 -0.33 4.39
N GLY A 94 -0.39 0.76 4.67
CA GLY A 94 -0.98 2.02 5.13
C GLY A 94 -2.04 2.56 4.15
N PHE A 95 -1.72 2.62 2.85
CA PHE A 95 -2.67 3.04 1.83
C PHE A 95 -3.86 2.08 1.69
N LEU A 96 -3.62 0.78 1.79
CA LEU A 96 -4.69 -0.22 1.77
C LEU A 96 -5.66 -0.02 2.95
N LEU A 97 -5.15 0.23 4.16
CA LEU A 97 -5.97 0.50 5.35
C LEU A 97 -6.83 1.76 5.17
N VAL A 98 -6.28 2.82 4.57
CA VAL A 98 -7.04 4.04 4.25
C VAL A 98 -8.12 3.77 3.21
N LEU A 99 -7.84 2.96 2.18
CA LEU A 99 -8.87 2.55 1.21
C LEU A 99 -9.96 1.69 1.87
N MET A 100 -9.62 0.81 2.81
CA MET A 100 -10.61 0.06 3.58
C MET A 100 -11.43 0.97 4.49
N ALA A 101 -10.82 1.99 5.09
CA ALA A 101 -11.54 3.02 5.84
C ALA A 101 -12.56 3.74 4.95
N TRP A 102 -12.16 4.09 3.73
CA TRP A 102 -13.03 4.71 2.75
C TRP A 102 -14.18 3.80 2.33
N ALA A 103 -13.91 2.52 2.07
CA ALA A 103 -14.94 1.53 1.74
C ALA A 103 -15.97 1.37 2.88
N ALA A 104 -15.49 1.30 4.12
CA ALA A 104 -16.33 1.25 5.32
C ALA A 104 -17.25 2.50 5.41
N TYR A 105 -16.67 3.69 5.27
CA TYR A 105 -17.42 4.95 5.31
C TYR A 105 -18.48 5.06 4.21
N LEU A 106 -18.14 4.65 2.98
CA LEU A 106 -19.05 4.60 1.84
C LEU A 106 -20.18 3.59 2.05
N SER A 107 -19.94 2.52 2.82
CA SER A 107 -20.94 1.50 3.17
C SER A 107 -21.61 0.93 1.91
N SER A 108 -20.78 0.54 0.93
CA SER A 108 -21.23 0.01 -0.36
C SER A 108 -20.42 -1.22 -0.73
N VAL A 109 -21.12 -2.29 -1.15
CA VAL A 109 -20.49 -3.54 -1.60
C VAL A 109 -19.63 -3.30 -2.83
N ALA A 110 -20.10 -2.45 -3.77
CA ALA A 110 -19.35 -2.11 -4.97
C ALA A 110 -17.99 -1.45 -4.65
N SER A 111 -17.93 -0.63 -3.60
CA SER A 111 -16.69 0.04 -3.19
C SER A 111 -15.64 -0.93 -2.63
N LEU A 112 -16.01 -2.14 -2.18
CA LEU A 112 -15.05 -3.14 -1.68
C LEU A 112 -14.12 -3.69 -2.77
N LEU A 113 -14.48 -3.54 -4.04
CA LEU A 113 -13.60 -3.90 -5.15
C LEU A 113 -12.34 -3.03 -5.20
N GLY A 114 -12.39 -1.79 -4.69
CA GLY A 114 -11.27 -0.85 -4.71
C GLY A 114 -10.01 -1.41 -4.03
N PRO A 115 -10.06 -1.77 -2.72
CA PRO A 115 -8.94 -2.40 -2.02
C PRO A 115 -8.37 -3.63 -2.73
N VAL A 116 -9.23 -4.49 -3.30
CA VAL A 116 -8.79 -5.69 -4.05
C VAL A 116 -8.00 -5.31 -5.29
N LEU A 117 -8.55 -4.41 -6.11
CA LEU A 117 -7.88 -3.90 -7.31
C LEU A 117 -6.56 -3.20 -6.99
N PHE A 118 -6.51 -2.47 -5.88
CA PHE A 118 -5.29 -1.81 -5.39
C PHE A 118 -4.19 -2.81 -5.06
N ILE A 119 -4.50 -3.89 -4.34
CA ILE A 119 -3.54 -4.96 -4.02
C ILE A 119 -3.03 -5.63 -5.29
N LEU A 120 -3.93 -5.97 -6.22
CA LEU A 120 -3.56 -6.62 -7.48
C LEU A 120 -2.63 -5.72 -8.31
N TYR A 121 -2.97 -4.43 -8.41
CA TYR A 121 -2.15 -3.45 -9.13
C TYR A 121 -0.77 -3.30 -8.49
N LEU A 122 -0.69 -3.05 -7.17
CA LEU A 122 0.58 -2.84 -6.49
C LEU A 122 1.48 -4.07 -6.54
N ASN A 123 0.93 -5.28 -6.34
CA ASN A 123 1.73 -6.49 -6.49
C ASN A 123 2.37 -6.58 -7.88
N ARG A 124 1.61 -6.26 -8.93
CA ARG A 124 2.08 -6.44 -10.31
C ARG A 124 3.03 -5.35 -10.79
N TYR A 125 2.73 -4.09 -10.48
CA TYR A 125 3.37 -2.93 -11.11
C TYR A 125 4.31 -2.15 -10.18
N GLN A 126 4.26 -2.41 -8.88
CA GLN A 126 5.14 -1.76 -7.89
C GLN A 126 6.03 -2.78 -7.19
N ILE A 127 5.44 -3.70 -6.42
CA ILE A 127 6.18 -4.63 -5.55
C ILE A 127 7.07 -5.59 -6.35
N LEU A 128 6.55 -6.24 -7.40
CA LEU A 128 7.37 -7.18 -8.19
C LEU A 128 8.55 -6.50 -8.91
N PRO A 129 8.38 -5.35 -9.59
CA PRO A 129 9.51 -4.58 -10.12
C PRO A 129 10.51 -4.12 -9.04
N GLU A 130 10.01 -3.60 -7.92
CA GLU A 130 10.83 -3.14 -6.80
C GLU A 130 11.69 -4.29 -6.23
N GLU A 131 11.10 -5.45 -5.97
CA GLU A 131 11.83 -6.63 -5.50
C GLU A 131 12.90 -7.10 -6.50
N ARG A 132 12.62 -7.05 -7.81
CA ARG A 132 13.63 -7.43 -8.82
C ARG A 132 14.84 -6.50 -8.79
N ILE A 133 14.60 -5.19 -8.66
CA ILE A 133 15.68 -4.20 -8.58
C ILE A 133 16.48 -4.38 -7.29
N LEU A 134 15.80 -4.52 -6.14
CA LEU A 134 16.46 -4.70 -4.85
C LEU A 134 17.26 -6.01 -4.77
N ARG A 135 16.73 -7.11 -5.32
CA ARG A 135 17.50 -8.38 -5.48
C ARG A 135 18.75 -8.18 -6.31
N SER A 136 18.65 -7.48 -7.46
CA SER A 136 19.81 -7.25 -8.33
C SER A 136 20.89 -6.39 -7.67
N ARG A 137 20.49 -5.48 -6.76
CA ARG A 137 21.41 -4.55 -6.08
C ARG A 137 22.05 -5.15 -4.83
N PHE A 138 21.27 -5.82 -3.99
CA PHE A 138 21.69 -6.27 -2.65
C PHE A 138 21.92 -7.79 -2.57
N GLY A 139 21.55 -8.55 -3.59
CA GLY A 139 21.82 -9.97 -3.70
C GLY A 139 21.35 -10.78 -2.49
N ALA A 140 22.29 -11.50 -1.88
CA ALA A 140 22.03 -12.44 -0.78
C ALA A 140 21.41 -11.77 0.47
N GLU A 141 21.78 -10.52 0.77
CA GLU A 141 21.23 -9.77 1.91
C GLU A 141 19.70 -9.61 1.77
N TYR A 142 19.25 -9.20 0.57
CA TYR A 142 17.83 -9.01 0.32
C TYR A 142 17.10 -10.35 0.24
N GLU A 143 17.67 -11.38 -0.38
CA GLU A 143 17.06 -12.71 -0.42
C GLU A 143 16.83 -13.30 0.98
N ALA A 144 17.80 -13.15 1.90
CA ALA A 144 17.63 -13.55 3.30
C ALA A 144 16.47 -12.80 3.97
N TYR A 145 16.31 -11.51 3.68
CA TYR A 145 15.16 -10.73 4.15
C TYR A 145 13.83 -11.24 3.56
N LEU A 146 13.77 -11.62 2.28
CA LEU A 146 12.53 -12.14 1.67
C LEU A 146 12.06 -13.47 2.30
N GLN A 147 12.98 -14.26 2.86
CA GLN A 147 12.65 -15.51 3.54
C GLN A 147 12.04 -15.31 4.93
N THR A 148 12.35 -14.18 5.57
CA THR A 148 11.92 -13.91 6.96
C THR A 148 10.67 -13.04 7.03
N VAL A 149 10.41 -12.21 6.01
CA VAL A 149 9.30 -11.25 6.01
C VAL A 149 8.44 -11.39 4.76
N ARG A 150 7.11 -11.37 4.89
CA ARG A 150 6.18 -11.48 3.77
C ARG A 150 5.93 -10.14 3.10
N ARG A 151 5.33 -10.17 1.90
CA ARG A 151 4.99 -8.94 1.14
C ARG A 151 3.96 -8.10 1.85
N TRP A 152 2.89 -8.75 2.29
CA TRP A 152 1.79 -8.19 3.05
C TRP A 152 1.72 -8.99 4.35
N ILE A 153 1.87 -8.29 5.48
CA ILE A 153 1.91 -8.82 6.86
C ILE A 153 2.57 -10.22 6.91
#